data_AF-M2MA60-F1
#
_entry.id   AF-M2MA60-F1
#
_cell.length_a   1.000
_cell.length_b   1.000
_cell.length_c   1.000
_cell.angle_alpha   90.00
_cell.angle_beta   90.00
_cell.angle_gamma   90.00
#
_symmetry.space_group_name_H-M   'P 1'
#
loop_
_entity.id
_entity.type
_entity.pdbx_description
1 polymer ?
#
loop_
_entity_poly.entity_id
_entity_poly.type
_entity_poly.pdbx_seq_one_letter_code
_entity_poly.pdbx_strand_id
1 'polypeptide(L)'
;MVAIQLAILLIVCIAYRFVSAHVRERRFRAFEAQHGCESATDLTVPWYGRVQHLQRMMKAGQNKEDLLDDIIAERFNRAYTHQARGFDGSLNMGTIDPANIQAMLATQFKDFETGQRRYQTLAPVIGKSIFSSDGAFCMLQSLRIILAVRSANPS
;
A
#
# COMPACT_ATOMS: atom_id res chain seq x y z
N MET A 1 -13.43 -23.96 -28.74
CA MET A 1 -14.39 -23.51 -27.70
C MET A 1 -13.69 -22.99 -26.45
N VAL A 2 -12.86 -23.78 -25.77
CA VAL A 2 -12.15 -23.36 -24.53
C VAL A 2 -11.23 -22.15 -24.72
N ALA A 3 -10.45 -22.09 -25.81
CA ALA A 3 -9.55 -20.96 -26.07
C ALA A 3 -10.30 -19.61 -26.24
N ILE A 4 -11.48 -19.64 -26.85
CA ILE A 4 -12.33 -18.44 -27.04
C ILE A 4 -12.89 -17.98 -25.69
N GLN A 5 -13.30 -18.92 -24.83
CA GLN A 5 -13.77 -18.60 -23.48
C GLN A 5 -12.66 -17.98 -22.61
N LEU A 6 -11.43 -18.51 -22.69
CA LEU A 6 -10.28 -17.94 -21.99
C LEU A 6 -9.93 -16.54 -22.50
N ALA A 7 -9.99 -16.31 -23.81
CA ALA A 7 -9.75 -14.99 -24.40
C ALA A 7 -10.80 -13.96 -23.95
N ILE A 8 -12.09 -14.34 -23.93
CA ILE A 8 -13.17 -13.47 -23.44
C ILE A 8 -12.96 -13.15 -21.95
N LEU A 9 -12.65 -14.14 -21.11
CA LEU A 9 -12.37 -13.92 -19.69
C LEU A 9 -11.19 -12.99 -19.47
N LEU A 10 -10.12 -13.14 -20.25
CA LEU A 10 -8.96 -12.26 -20.18
C LEU A 10 -9.32 -10.81 -20.52
N ILE A 11 -10.08 -10.59 -21.61
CA ILE A 11 -10.53 -9.26 -22.02
C ILE A 11 -11.43 -8.63 -20.96
N VAL A 12 -12.39 -9.38 -20.41
CA VAL A 12 -13.27 -8.89 -19.34
C VAL A 12 -12.46 -8.53 -18.09
N CYS A 13 -11.48 -9.35 -17.70
CA CYS A 13 -10.59 -9.04 -16.57
C CYS A 13 -9.77 -7.77 -16.81
N ILE A 14 -9.22 -7.58 -18.01
CA ILE A 14 -8.46 -6.38 -18.38
C ILE A 14 -9.37 -5.14 -18.36
N ALA A 15 -10.56 -5.23 -18.96
CA ALA A 15 -11.55 -4.15 -18.98
C ALA A 15 -12.01 -3.79 -17.56
N TYR A 16 -12.29 -4.79 -16.71
CA TYR A 16 -12.66 -4.59 -15.32
C TYR A 16 -11.56 -3.88 -14.53
N ARG A 17 -10.30 -4.32 -14.67
CA ARG A 17 -9.14 -3.65 -14.04
C ARG A 17 -9.01 -2.20 -14.49
N PHE A 18 -9.17 -1.95 -15.79
CA PHE A 18 -9.05 -0.62 -16.38
C PHE A 18 -10.16 0.33 -15.88
N VAL A 19 -11.43 -0.11 -15.94
CA VAL A 19 -12.57 0.66 -15.44
C VAL A 19 -12.43 0.91 -13.94
N SER A 20 -12.07 -0.10 -13.16
CA SER A 20 -11.89 0.02 -11.71
C SER A 20 -10.77 1.01 -11.36
N ALA A 21 -9.66 0.98 -12.11
CA ALA A 21 -8.55 1.92 -11.94
C ALA A 21 -8.99 3.36 -12.24
N HIS A 22 -9.73 3.59 -13.33
CA HIS A 22 -10.25 4.91 -13.68
C HIS A 22 -11.27 5.43 -12.67
N VAL A 23 -12.19 4.59 -12.20
CA VAL A 23 -13.17 4.97 -11.17
C VAL A 23 -12.46 5.34 -9.87
N ARG A 24 -11.46 4.57 -9.46
CA ARG A 24 -10.69 4.85 -8.23
C ARG A 24 -9.93 6.17 -8.33
N GLU A 25 -9.31 6.44 -9.48
CA GLU A 25 -8.60 7.71 -9.71
C GLU A 25 -9.57 8.91 -9.73
N ARG A 26 -10.75 8.77 -10.34
CA ARG A 26 -11.76 9.84 -10.30
C ARG A 26 -12.27 10.11 -8.89
N ARG A 27 -12.52 9.07 -8.10
CA ARG A 27 -12.93 9.22 -6.69
C ARG A 27 -11.85 9.91 -5.87
N PHE A 28 -10.58 9.55 -6.11
CA PHE A 28 -9.45 10.18 -5.43
C PHE A 28 -9.33 11.67 -5.77
N ARG A 29 -9.37 12.02 -7.05
CA ARG A 29 -9.36 13.43 -7.49
C ARG A 29 -10.55 14.24 -6.98
N ALA A 30 -11.74 13.63 -6.91
CA ALA A 30 -12.91 14.27 -6.33
C ALA A 30 -12.75 14.51 -4.83
N PHE A 31 -12.11 13.59 -4.11
CA PHE A 31 -11.79 13.74 -2.69
C PHE A 31 -10.77 14.85 -2.45
N GLU A 32 -9.70 14.91 -3.25
CA GLU A 32 -8.70 15.99 -3.21
C GLU A 32 -9.36 17.36 -3.40
N ALA A 33 -10.24 17.48 -4.40
CA ALA A 33 -10.95 18.72 -4.71
C ALA A 33 -11.88 19.19 -3.57
N GLN A 34 -12.44 18.25 -2.80
CA GLN A 34 -13.33 18.56 -1.68
C GLN A 34 -12.57 18.98 -0.41
N HIS A 35 -11.37 18.44 -0.19
CA HIS A 35 -10.59 18.64 1.04
C HIS A 35 -9.45 19.65 0.87
N GLY A 36 -9.28 20.23 -0.32
CA GLY A 36 -8.25 21.23 -0.59
C GLY A 36 -6.83 20.67 -0.45
N CYS A 37 -6.65 19.37 -0.70
CA CYS A 37 -5.36 18.70 -0.54
C CYS A 37 -4.36 19.15 -1.61
N GLU A 38 -3.09 19.26 -1.22
CA GLU A 38 -2.00 19.44 -2.18
C GLU A 38 -1.74 18.13 -2.94
N SER A 39 -1.53 18.22 -4.26
CA SER A 39 -1.28 17.04 -5.08
C SER A 39 0.07 16.44 -4.74
N ALA A 40 0.10 15.14 -4.42
CA ALA A 40 1.34 14.41 -4.25
C ALA A 40 2.18 14.43 -5.54
N THR A 41 3.49 14.51 -5.40
CA THR A 41 4.42 14.47 -6.54
C THR A 41 4.26 13.15 -7.30
N ASP A 42 3.90 13.22 -8.58
CA ASP A 42 3.73 12.04 -9.41
C ASP A 42 5.08 11.56 -9.96
N LEU A 43 5.55 10.43 -9.43
CA LEU A 43 6.76 9.72 -9.87
C LEU A 43 6.42 8.51 -10.75
N THR A 44 5.22 8.48 -11.35
CA THR A 44 4.80 7.40 -12.22
C THR A 44 5.65 7.34 -13.48
N VAL A 45 6.37 6.23 -13.62
CA VAL A 45 7.13 5.94 -14.84
C VAL A 45 6.25 5.27 -15.91
N PRO A 46 6.62 5.39 -17.20
CA PRO A 46 5.99 4.66 -18.29
C PRO A 46 5.99 3.15 -18.07
N TRP A 47 5.16 2.41 -18.82
CA TRP A 47 4.93 0.98 -18.57
C TRP A 47 6.20 0.13 -18.65
N TYR A 48 7.14 0.46 -19.56
CA TYR A 48 8.42 -0.22 -19.65
C TYR A 48 9.28 0.00 -18.39
N GLY A 49 9.29 1.22 -17.85
CA GLY A 49 9.98 1.55 -16.60
C GLY A 49 9.38 0.82 -15.39
N ARG A 50 8.05 0.59 -15.39
CA ARG A 50 7.39 -0.20 -14.35
C ARG A 50 7.78 -1.67 -14.40
N VAL A 51 7.92 -2.24 -15.61
CA VAL A 51 8.41 -3.61 -15.81
C VAL A 51 9.87 -3.74 -15.36
N GLN A 52 10.72 -2.79 -15.75
CA GLN A 52 12.13 -2.75 -15.33
C GLN A 52 12.26 -2.67 -13.81
N HIS A 53 11.44 -1.83 -13.18
CA HIS A 53 11.42 -1.71 -11.72
C HIS A 53 11.01 -3.02 -11.03
N LEU A 54 10.00 -3.73 -11.56
CA LEU A 54 9.62 -5.05 -11.06
C LEU A 54 10.76 -6.07 -11.23
N GLN A 55 11.43 -6.07 -12.37
CA GLN A 55 12.59 -6.94 -12.61
C GLN A 55 13.74 -6.65 -11.64
N ARG A 56 14.03 -5.38 -11.37
CA ARG A 56 15.03 -4.95 -10.39
C ARG A 56 14.68 -5.47 -8.99
N MET A 57 13.43 -5.30 -8.56
CA MET A 57 12.98 -5.83 -7.27
C MET A 57 13.12 -7.36 -7.18
N MET A 58 12.77 -8.11 -8.24
CA MET A 58 12.91 -9.58 -8.23
C MET A 58 14.37 -10.04 -8.23
N LYS A 59 15.29 -9.25 -8.80
CA LYS A 59 16.72 -9.56 -8.88
C LYS A 59 17.55 -8.91 -7.78
N ALA A 60 16.97 -8.10 -6.90
CA ALA A 60 17.71 -7.38 -5.85
C ALA A 60 18.56 -8.32 -4.98
N GLY A 61 17.99 -9.47 -4.56
CA GLY A 61 18.72 -10.48 -3.79
C GLY A 61 19.87 -11.14 -4.57
N GLN A 62 19.79 -11.21 -5.90
CA GLN A 62 20.88 -11.70 -6.76
C GLN A 62 21.93 -10.62 -7.00
N ASN A 63 21.50 -9.37 -7.14
CA ASN A 63 22.36 -8.21 -7.40
C ASN A 63 23.04 -7.66 -6.14
N LYS A 64 22.72 -8.21 -4.96
CA LYS A 64 23.15 -7.68 -3.65
C LYS A 64 22.74 -6.22 -3.43
N GLU A 65 21.64 -5.79 -4.04
CA GLU A 65 21.04 -4.47 -3.79
C GLU A 65 20.21 -4.54 -2.51
N ASP A 66 20.21 -3.45 -1.73
CA ASP A 66 19.31 -3.31 -0.61
C ASP A 66 17.96 -2.76 -1.11
N LEU A 67 16.89 -3.53 -0.93
CA LEU A 67 15.54 -3.12 -1.34
C LEU A 67 15.08 -1.84 -0.62
N LEU A 68 15.47 -1.64 0.64
CA LEU A 68 15.05 -0.50 1.42
C LEU A 68 15.79 0.76 0.94
N ASP A 69 17.10 0.70 0.85
CA ASP A 69 17.92 1.88 0.56
C ASP A 69 17.98 2.19 -0.94
N ASP A 70 18.25 1.19 -1.78
CA ASP A 70 18.53 1.40 -3.21
C ASP A 70 17.27 1.53 -4.07
N ILE A 71 16.10 1.17 -3.53
CA ILE A 71 14.84 1.11 -4.29
C ILE A 71 13.73 1.93 -3.62
N ILE A 72 13.49 1.73 -2.32
CA ILE A 72 12.39 2.41 -1.62
C ILE A 72 12.81 3.83 -1.21
N ALA A 73 13.94 3.98 -0.54
CA ALA A 73 14.43 5.27 -0.05
C ALA A 73 14.78 6.23 -1.20
N GLU A 74 15.24 5.71 -2.34
CA GLU A 74 15.52 6.52 -3.54
C GLU A 74 14.34 7.43 -3.94
N ARG A 75 13.10 6.94 -3.79
CA ARG A 75 11.91 7.74 -4.12
C ARG A 75 11.66 8.86 -3.12
N PHE A 76 11.92 8.59 -1.84
CA PHE A 76 11.76 9.57 -0.77
C PHE A 76 12.84 10.66 -0.80
N ASN A 77 14.01 10.38 -1.39
CA ASN A 77 15.02 11.39 -1.68
C ASN A 77 14.56 12.42 -2.73
N ARG A 78 13.57 12.09 -3.56
CA ARG A 78 13.02 13.00 -4.59
C ARG A 78 11.85 13.82 -4.07
N ALA A 79 10.99 13.22 -3.25
CA ALA A 79 9.84 13.88 -2.67
C ALA A 79 9.39 13.17 -1.38
N TYR A 80 9.10 13.96 -0.34
CA TYR A 80 8.63 13.43 0.95
C TYR A 80 7.27 12.75 0.84
N THR A 81 6.37 13.31 0.04
CA THR A 81 5.10 12.67 -0.32
C THR A 81 5.05 12.49 -1.83
N HIS A 82 4.89 11.25 -2.27
CA HIS A 82 4.87 10.90 -3.68
C HIS A 82 3.82 9.84 -3.99
N GLN A 83 3.38 9.84 -5.23
CA GLN A 83 2.53 8.80 -5.78
C GLN A 83 3.21 8.17 -7.00
N ALA A 84 3.05 6.85 -7.13
CA ALA A 84 3.62 6.11 -8.25
C ALA A 84 2.79 4.88 -8.57
N ARG A 85 2.56 4.64 -9.86
CA ARG A 85 1.84 3.45 -10.31
C ARG A 85 2.75 2.21 -10.32
N GLY A 86 2.29 1.14 -9.68
CA GLY A 86 2.92 -0.19 -9.72
C GLY A 86 2.77 -0.87 -11.09
N PHE A 87 3.49 -1.97 -11.27
CA PHE A 87 3.39 -2.79 -12.50
C PHE A 87 1.95 -3.27 -12.78
N ASP A 88 1.22 -3.61 -11.72
CA ASP A 88 -0.18 -4.04 -11.75
C ASP A 88 -1.18 -2.90 -12.00
N GLY A 89 -0.70 -1.67 -12.17
CA GLY A 89 -1.54 -0.49 -12.36
C GLY A 89 -2.08 0.10 -11.05
N SER A 90 -1.76 -0.46 -9.88
CA SER A 90 -2.18 0.12 -8.60
C SER A 90 -1.45 1.43 -8.35
N LEU A 91 -2.19 2.44 -7.88
CA LEU A 91 -1.58 3.68 -7.42
C LEU A 91 -1.06 3.42 -6.01
N ASN A 92 0.24 3.60 -5.81
CA ASN A 92 0.87 3.51 -4.50
C ASN A 92 1.27 4.91 -4.08
N MET A 93 0.82 5.33 -2.90
CA MET A 93 1.19 6.61 -2.30
C MET A 93 2.09 6.35 -1.11
N GLY A 94 3.20 7.06 -1.04
CA GLY A 94 4.17 7.01 0.05
C GLY A 94 4.36 8.39 0.64
N THR A 95 4.46 8.47 1.97
CA THR A 95 4.79 9.71 2.67
C THR A 95 5.77 9.46 3.80
N ILE A 96 6.79 10.31 3.90
CA ILE A 96 7.67 10.45 5.07
C ILE A 96 7.47 11.79 5.80
N ASP A 97 6.47 12.57 5.38
CA ASP A 97 6.14 13.84 6.04
C ASP A 97 5.57 13.55 7.45
N PRO A 98 6.20 14.05 8.53
CA PRO A 98 5.74 13.82 9.89
C PRO A 98 4.33 14.33 10.15
N ALA A 99 3.89 15.42 9.51
CA ALA A 99 2.54 15.96 9.69
C ALA A 99 1.48 15.00 9.13
N ASN A 100 1.74 14.41 7.96
CA ASN A 100 0.85 13.43 7.34
C ASN A 100 0.82 12.12 8.12
N ILE A 101 1.97 11.65 8.61
CA ILE A 101 2.06 10.45 9.45
C ILE A 101 1.30 10.67 10.76
N GLN A 102 1.45 11.83 11.39
CA GLN A 102 0.74 12.17 12.62
C GLN A 102 -0.78 12.25 12.37
N ALA A 103 -1.23 12.90 11.30
CA ALA A 103 -2.65 12.95 10.96
C ALA A 103 -3.23 11.55 10.77
N MET A 104 -2.56 10.70 10.00
CA MET A 104 -2.96 9.32 9.71
C MET A 104 -3.03 8.45 10.97
N LEU A 105 -2.02 8.52 11.84
CA LEU A 105 -1.93 7.62 13.00
C LEU A 105 -2.68 8.13 14.24
N ALA A 106 -2.77 9.45 14.44
CA ALA A 106 -3.36 10.03 15.65
C ALA A 106 -4.82 10.42 15.47
N THR A 107 -5.19 10.98 14.31
CA THR A 107 -6.52 11.59 14.12
C THR A 107 -7.43 10.78 13.19
N GLN A 108 -6.87 10.21 12.13
CA GLN A 108 -7.64 9.58 11.05
C GLN A 108 -7.45 8.06 11.00
N PHE A 109 -6.93 7.43 12.07
CA PHE A 109 -6.62 5.99 12.08
C PHE A 109 -7.79 5.10 11.67
N LYS A 110 -9.04 5.54 11.89
CA LYS A 110 -10.25 4.80 11.51
C LYS A 110 -10.53 4.79 10.00
N ASP A 111 -10.00 5.75 9.27
CA ASP A 111 -10.20 5.92 7.82
C ASP A 111 -9.18 5.10 7.01
N PHE A 112 -8.14 4.58 7.67
CA PHE A 112 -7.10 3.77 7.07
C PHE A 112 -7.17 2.32 7.57
N GLU A 113 -7.15 1.38 6.64
CA GLU A 113 -7.01 -0.05 6.92
C GLU A 113 -5.61 -0.54 6.55
N THR A 114 -5.14 -1.57 7.25
CA THR A 114 -3.87 -2.26 6.99
C THR A 114 -3.86 -2.86 5.58
N GLY A 115 -5.04 -3.17 5.06
CA GLY A 115 -5.29 -3.51 3.67
C GLY A 115 -5.11 -5.00 3.38
N GLN A 116 -5.93 -5.50 2.46
CA GLN A 116 -6.02 -6.92 2.12
C GLN A 116 -4.68 -7.54 1.69
N ARG A 117 -3.81 -6.77 1.03
CA ARG A 117 -2.48 -7.26 0.62
C ARG A 117 -1.62 -7.64 1.82
N ARG A 118 -1.54 -6.74 2.80
CA ARG A 118 -0.72 -6.97 4.00
C ARG A 118 -1.30 -8.11 4.84
N TYR A 119 -2.63 -8.20 4.93
CA TYR A 119 -3.29 -9.35 5.52
C TYR A 119 -2.89 -10.67 4.84
N GLN A 120 -3.01 -10.74 3.51
CA GLN A 120 -2.70 -11.95 2.74
C GLN A 120 -1.22 -12.37 2.82
N THR A 121 -0.30 -11.40 2.94
CA THR A 121 1.13 -11.69 3.07
C THR A 121 1.53 -12.08 4.49
N LEU A 122 0.99 -11.41 5.52
CA LEU A 122 1.41 -11.62 6.90
C LEU A 122 0.60 -12.69 7.62
N ALA A 123 -0.70 -12.83 7.36
CA ALA A 123 -1.54 -13.80 8.07
C ALA A 123 -1.04 -15.26 7.97
N PRO A 124 -0.48 -15.74 6.85
CA PRO A 124 0.12 -17.08 6.79
C PRO A 124 1.38 -17.24 7.65
N VAL A 125 2.11 -16.15 7.92
CA VAL A 125 3.39 -16.18 8.65
C VAL A 125 3.17 -16.01 10.15
N ILE A 126 2.34 -15.04 10.54
CA ILE A 126 2.16 -14.62 11.94
C ILE A 126 0.74 -14.87 12.48
N GLY A 127 -0.12 -15.52 11.69
CA GLY A 127 -1.52 -15.72 12.05
C GLY A 127 -2.30 -14.42 12.14
N LYS A 128 -3.47 -14.47 12.80
CA LYS A 128 -4.30 -13.28 13.06
C LYS A 128 -3.70 -12.48 14.21
N SER A 129 -2.90 -11.47 13.88
CA SER A 129 -2.12 -10.61 14.77
C SER A 129 -2.53 -9.14 14.66
N ILE A 130 -1.99 -8.28 15.54
CA ILE A 130 -2.08 -6.81 15.46
C ILE A 130 -1.54 -6.27 14.12
N PHE A 131 -0.63 -6.99 13.47
CA PHE A 131 -0.07 -6.61 12.16
C PHE A 131 -0.87 -7.13 10.96
N SER A 132 -1.89 -7.94 11.21
CA SER A 132 -2.70 -8.60 10.18
C SER A 132 -4.20 -8.51 10.51
N SER A 133 -4.62 -7.53 11.31
CA SER A 133 -6.03 -7.39 11.68
C SER A 133 -6.36 -5.92 11.77
N ASP A 134 -7.53 -5.55 11.25
CA ASP A 134 -8.00 -4.18 11.25
C ASP A 134 -8.99 -3.88 12.37
N GLY A 135 -9.10 -2.59 12.72
CA GLY A 135 -10.15 -2.07 13.60
C GLY A 135 -10.14 -2.62 15.04
N ALA A 136 -11.34 -2.93 15.55
CA ALA A 136 -11.57 -3.26 16.97
C ALA A 136 -10.76 -4.49 17.46
N PHE A 137 -10.48 -5.45 16.57
CA PHE A 137 -9.67 -6.61 16.94
C PHE A 137 -8.22 -6.22 17.27
N CYS A 138 -7.63 -5.31 16.48
CA CYS A 138 -6.30 -4.77 16.76
C CYS A 138 -6.28 -4.03 18.11
N MET A 139 -7.29 -3.17 18.34
CA MET A 139 -7.40 -2.39 19.57
C MET A 139 -7.58 -3.25 20.83
N LEU A 140 -8.36 -4.33 20.75
CA LEU A 140 -8.54 -5.27 21.88
C LEU A 140 -7.26 -6.06 22.17
N GLN A 141 -6.52 -6.46 21.14
CA GLN A 141 -5.29 -7.21 21.30
C GLN A 141 -4.15 -6.33 21.84
N SER A 142 -4.05 -5.06 21.40
CA SER A 142 -3.09 -4.11 21.95
C SER A 142 -3.41 -3.76 23.41
N LEU A 143 -4.69 -3.60 23.77
CA LEU A 143 -5.09 -3.39 25.17
C LEU A 143 -4.70 -4.57 26.05
N ARG A 144 -4.90 -5.80 25.56
CA ARG A 144 -4.49 -7.02 26.28
C ARG A 144 -2.98 -7.10 26.50
N ILE A 145 -2.17 -6.73 25.50
CA ILE A 145 -0.71 -6.69 25.64
C ILE A 145 -0.29 -5.61 26.64
N ILE A 146 -0.85 -4.41 26.54
CA ILE A 146 -0.55 -3.30 27.46
C ILE A 146 -0.95 -3.67 28.90
N LEU A 147 -2.12 -4.28 29.08
CA LEU A 147 -2.58 -4.76 30.40
C LEU A 147 -1.72 -5.91 30.92
N ALA A 148 -1.29 -6.83 30.06
CA ALA A 148 -0.40 -7.92 30.45
C ALA A 148 0.99 -7.42 30.86
N VAL A 149 1.56 -6.45 30.13
CA VAL A 149 2.83 -5.80 30.47
C VAL A 149 2.70 -5.01 31.77
N ARG A 150 1.59 -4.31 31.98
CA ARG A 150 1.31 -3.59 33.23
C ARG A 150 1.10 -4.53 34.43
N SER A 151 0.50 -5.70 34.23
CA SER A 151 0.40 -6.71 35.29
C SER A 151 1.73 -7.41 35.60
N ALA A 152 2.63 -7.49 34.61
CA ALA A 152 3.95 -8.10 34.75
C ALA A 152 5.01 -7.14 35.34
N ASN A 153 4.75 -5.83 35.35
CA ASN A 153 5.60 -4.82 35.97
C ASN A 153 4.75 -3.92 36.90
N PRO A 154 4.36 -4.43 38.08
CA PRO A 154 3.63 -3.65 39.08
C PRO A 154 4.62 -2.72 39.76
N SER A 155 4.77 -1.52 39.20
CA SER A 155 5.32 -0.38 39.93
C SER A 155 4.18 0.38 40.61
#